data_AF-A0A356AJM5-F1
#
_entry.id   AF-A0A356AJM5-F1
#
_cell.length_a   1.000
_cell.length_b   1.000
_cell.length_c   1.000
_cell.angle_alpha   90.00
_cell.angle_beta   90.00
_cell.angle_gamma   90.00
#
_symmetry.space_group_name_H-M   'P 1'
#
loop_
_entity.id
_entity.type
_entity.pdbx_description
1 polymer ?
#
loop_
_entity_poly.entity_id
_entity_poly.type
_entity_poly.pdbx_seq_one_letter_code
_entity_poly.pdbx_strand_id
1 'polypeptide(L)'
;MDTVTVKNVTIGNGIPKICVPIVADTKEGILADASSIVSSRADVVEWRADWFESARDIEKIKDVLEPLSSVFNRIPLLFTLRTAREGGKIDLNPEAYLEINRAVVATGWVDLIDVEMLAEETIAKKILES
;
A
#
# COMPACT_ATOMS: atom_id res chain seq x y z
N MET A 1 -10.20 -20.51 12.74
CA MET A 1 -10.07 -19.49 11.68
C MET A 1 -8.66 -18.96 11.81
N ASP A 2 -7.87 -19.07 10.76
CA ASP A 2 -6.47 -18.64 10.81
C ASP A 2 -6.41 -17.11 10.85
N THR A 3 -5.42 -16.59 11.56
CA THR A 3 -5.23 -15.14 11.76
C THR A 3 -3.94 -14.69 11.10
N VAL A 4 -3.89 -13.43 10.71
CA VAL A 4 -2.68 -12.80 10.17
C VAL A 4 -2.23 -11.75 11.17
N THR A 5 -1.01 -11.88 11.69
CA THR A 5 -0.43 -10.89 12.59
C THR A 5 0.65 -10.10 11.87
N VAL A 6 0.48 -8.78 11.82
CA VAL A 6 1.37 -7.84 11.16
C VAL A 6 1.76 -6.78 12.19
N LYS A 7 3.06 -6.64 12.45
CA LYS A 7 3.56 -5.83 13.58
C LYS A 7 2.83 -6.21 14.89
N ASN A 8 2.08 -5.29 15.48
CA ASN A 8 1.31 -5.45 16.71
C ASN A 8 -0.21 -5.68 16.47
N VAL A 9 -0.63 -5.91 15.23
CA VAL A 9 -2.05 -6.03 14.86
C VAL A 9 -2.36 -7.44 14.39
N THR A 10 -3.36 -8.08 15.01
CA THR A 10 -3.88 -9.38 14.59
C THR A 10 -5.22 -9.22 13.86
N ILE A 11 -5.23 -9.51 12.57
CA ILE A 11 -6.39 -9.50 11.68
C ILE A 11 -7.09 -10.86 11.76
N GLY A 12 -8.42 -10.86 11.83
CA GLY A 12 -9.24 -12.06 11.99
C GLY A 12 -9.52 -12.46 13.45
N ASN A 13 -9.15 -11.62 14.42
CA ASN A 13 -9.43 -11.83 15.84
C ASN A 13 -9.95 -10.55 16.53
N GLY A 14 -10.85 -10.71 17.50
CA GLY A 14 -11.42 -9.61 18.28
C GLY A 14 -12.35 -8.70 17.45
N ILE A 15 -12.29 -7.39 17.70
CA ILE A 15 -13.07 -6.40 16.94
C ILE A 15 -12.49 -6.19 15.53
N PRO A 16 -13.32 -5.76 14.55
CA PRO A 16 -12.83 -5.31 13.25
C PRO A 16 -11.76 -4.22 13.39
N LYS A 17 -10.74 -4.27 12.53
CA LYS A 17 -9.63 -3.31 12.52
C LYS A 17 -9.97 -2.12 11.61
N ILE A 18 -9.57 -0.93 12.03
CA ILE A 18 -9.79 0.32 11.29
C ILE A 18 -8.60 0.58 10.37
N CYS A 19 -8.85 0.61 9.07
CA CYS A 19 -7.89 1.00 8.05
C CYS A 19 -8.16 2.44 7.58
N VAL A 20 -7.15 3.30 7.58
CA VAL A 20 -7.29 4.72 7.17
C VAL A 20 -6.44 4.98 5.91
N PRO A 21 -7.03 5.52 4.83
CA PRO A 21 -6.29 5.77 3.59
C PRO A 21 -5.57 7.12 3.59
N ILE A 22 -4.39 7.16 2.94
CA ILE A 22 -3.69 8.37 2.50
C ILE A 22 -3.91 8.51 0.99
N VAL A 23 -4.48 9.65 0.57
CA VAL A 23 -4.86 9.93 -0.84
C VAL A 23 -4.27 11.25 -1.37
N ALA A 24 -3.38 11.89 -0.62
CA ALA A 24 -2.65 13.06 -1.11
C ALA A 24 -1.83 12.71 -2.37
N ASP A 25 -1.74 13.66 -3.29
CA ASP A 25 -1.15 13.51 -4.62
C ASP A 25 0.34 13.89 -4.68
N THR A 26 0.85 14.60 -3.68
CA THR A 26 2.23 15.06 -3.56
C THR A 26 2.95 14.37 -2.40
N LYS A 27 4.28 14.24 -2.48
CA LYS A 27 5.10 13.65 -1.41
C LYS A 27 4.89 14.39 -0.08
N GLU A 28 4.89 15.72 -0.12
CA GLU A 28 4.72 16.57 1.06
C GLU A 28 3.33 16.37 1.70
N GLY A 29 2.28 16.30 0.87
CA GLY A 29 0.92 16.02 1.35
C GLY A 29 0.80 14.62 1.96
N ILE A 30 1.39 13.61 1.31
CA ILE A 30 1.39 12.22 1.80
C ILE A 30 2.06 12.14 3.19
N LEU A 31 3.19 12.82 3.39
CA LEU A 31 3.89 12.83 4.67
C LEU A 31 3.16 13.65 5.76
N ALA A 32 2.45 14.71 5.37
CA ALA A 32 1.61 15.47 6.28
C ALA A 32 0.40 14.65 6.78
N ASP A 33 -0.27 13.94 5.87
CA ASP A 33 -1.34 12.99 6.21
C ASP A 33 -0.81 11.89 7.13
N ALA A 34 0.34 11.31 6.78
CA ALA A 34 0.96 10.25 7.57
C ALA A 34 1.24 10.67 9.01
N SER A 35 1.83 11.87 9.18
CA SER A 35 2.12 12.44 10.49
C SER A 35 0.85 12.65 11.32
N SER A 36 -0.24 13.06 10.70
CA SER A 36 -1.53 13.25 11.37
C SER A 36 -2.13 11.91 11.80
N ILE A 37 -2.04 10.87 10.97
CA ILE A 37 -2.60 9.55 11.23
C ILE A 37 -1.90 8.84 12.39
N VAL A 38 -0.60 9.04 12.61
CA VAL A 38 0.12 8.46 13.76
C VAL A 38 -0.54 8.81 15.11
N SER A 39 -1.17 9.98 15.21
CA SER A 39 -1.88 10.42 16.40
C SER A 39 -3.32 9.92 16.52
N SER A 40 -3.81 9.20 15.50
CA SER A 40 -5.19 8.70 15.42
C SER A 40 -5.35 7.32 16.07
N ARG A 41 -6.53 6.70 15.92
CA ARG A 41 -6.82 5.33 16.35
C ARG A 41 -6.80 4.31 15.20
N ALA A 42 -6.09 4.62 14.10
CA ALA A 42 -5.94 3.70 12.99
C ALA A 42 -5.20 2.42 13.44
N ASP A 43 -5.75 1.26 13.09
CA ASP A 43 -5.06 -0.02 13.28
C ASP A 43 -4.14 -0.31 12.10
N VAL A 44 -4.52 0.12 10.90
CA VAL A 44 -3.74 -0.05 9.65
C VAL A 44 -3.80 1.26 8.88
N VAL A 45 -2.73 1.60 8.18
CA VAL A 45 -2.73 2.70 7.22
C VAL A 45 -2.61 2.14 5.82
N GLU A 46 -3.47 2.61 4.92
CA GLU A 46 -3.38 2.31 3.50
C GLU A 46 -2.80 3.53 2.77
N TRP A 47 -1.71 3.35 2.02
CA TRP A 47 -1.33 4.34 1.03
C TRP A 47 -1.94 3.97 -0.32
N ARG A 48 -2.89 4.81 -0.76
CA ARG A 48 -3.53 4.72 -2.08
C ARG A 48 -2.64 5.40 -3.11
N ALA A 49 -1.57 4.69 -3.48
CA ALA A 49 -0.54 5.18 -4.39
C ALA A 49 -1.10 5.57 -5.77
N ASP A 50 -2.26 5.06 -6.19
CA ASP A 50 -2.90 5.48 -7.44
C ASP A 50 -3.25 6.97 -7.50
N TRP A 51 -3.35 7.67 -6.36
CA TRP A 51 -3.55 9.12 -6.29
C TRP A 51 -2.27 9.93 -6.45
N PHE A 52 -1.10 9.32 -6.24
CA PHE A 52 0.17 10.00 -6.29
C PHE A 52 0.49 10.46 -7.73
N GLU A 53 0.89 11.72 -7.90
CA GLU A 53 1.13 12.29 -9.24
C GLU A 53 2.19 11.53 -10.04
N SER A 54 3.15 10.92 -9.34
CA SER A 54 4.24 10.12 -9.92
C SER A 54 4.06 8.62 -9.71
N ALA A 55 2.81 8.13 -9.61
CA ALA A 55 2.48 6.72 -9.38
C ALA A 55 2.93 5.71 -10.47
N ARG A 56 3.55 6.18 -11.56
CA ARG A 56 4.18 5.35 -12.60
C ARG A 56 5.70 5.26 -12.45
N ASP A 57 6.29 6.10 -11.61
CA ASP A 57 7.73 6.17 -11.41
C ASP A 57 8.10 5.42 -10.12
N ILE A 58 8.73 4.26 -10.29
CA ILE A 58 9.11 3.37 -9.19
C ILE A 58 10.08 4.06 -8.22
N GLU A 59 11.01 4.88 -8.72
CA GLU A 59 11.98 5.56 -7.86
C GLU A 59 11.31 6.67 -7.05
N LYS A 60 10.31 7.35 -7.63
CA LYS A 60 9.48 8.31 -6.89
C LYS A 60 8.60 7.63 -5.85
N ILE A 61 8.04 6.47 -6.17
CA ILE A 61 7.29 5.66 -5.19
C ILE A 61 8.17 5.28 -4.01
N LYS A 62 9.39 4.77 -4.28
CA LYS A 62 10.38 4.43 -3.25
C LYS A 62 10.76 5.63 -2.38
N ASP A 63 10.99 6.78 -2.99
CA ASP A 63 11.32 8.04 -2.31
C ASP A 63 10.22 8.52 -1.35
N VAL A 64 8.96 8.10 -1.56
CA VAL A 64 7.84 8.30 -0.63
C VAL A 64 7.74 7.17 0.41
N LEU A 65 7.95 5.92 0.00
CA LEU A 65 7.84 4.75 0.89
C LEU A 65 8.86 4.76 2.03
N GLU A 66 10.11 5.13 1.76
CA GLU A 66 11.16 5.16 2.78
C GLU A 66 10.79 6.01 4.01
N PRO A 67 10.40 7.30 3.85
CA PRO A 67 9.94 8.09 4.99
C PRO A 67 8.60 7.60 5.56
N LEU A 68 7.65 7.11 4.74
CA LEU A 68 6.39 6.56 5.24
C LEU A 68 6.61 5.36 6.17
N SER A 69 7.49 4.44 5.79
CA SER A 69 7.84 3.26 6.60
C SER A 69 8.43 3.68 7.95
N SER A 70 9.27 4.71 7.94
CA SER A 70 9.86 5.29 9.15
C SER A 70 8.80 5.90 10.08
N VAL A 71 7.83 6.63 9.52
CA VAL A 71 6.70 7.23 10.26
C VAL A 71 5.81 6.14 10.88
N PHE A 72 5.51 5.09 10.12
CA PHE A 72 4.62 4.01 10.53
C PHE A 72 5.33 2.78 11.10
N ASN A 73 6.48 2.94 11.75
CA ASN A 73 7.24 1.82 12.33
C ASN A 73 6.40 0.87 13.22
N ARG A 74 5.32 1.37 13.85
CA ARG A 74 4.43 0.57 14.70
C ARG A 74 3.05 0.30 14.12
N ILE A 75 2.65 0.93 13.02
CA ILE A 75 1.33 0.73 12.41
C ILE A 75 1.56 0.00 11.09
N PRO A 76 0.87 -1.12 10.80
CA PRO A 76 0.95 -1.78 9.50
C PRO A 76 0.68 -0.80 8.35
N LEU A 77 1.60 -0.76 7.39
CA LEU A 77 1.50 -0.01 6.14
C LEU A 77 1.08 -0.95 5.02
N LEU A 78 -0.14 -0.75 4.53
CA LEU A 78 -0.70 -1.39 3.35
C LEU A 78 -0.44 -0.49 2.12
N PHE A 79 0.22 -1.02 1.12
CA PHE A 79 0.35 -0.37 -0.18
C PHE A 79 -0.76 -0.85 -1.11
N THR A 80 -1.48 0.11 -1.72
CA THR A 80 -2.58 -0.20 -2.66
C THR A 80 -2.41 0.64 -3.91
N LEU A 81 -2.29 -0.02 -5.06
CA LEU A 81 -2.24 0.60 -6.39
C LEU A 81 -3.53 0.27 -7.14
N ARG A 82 -4.64 0.89 -6.78
CA ARG A 82 -5.94 0.60 -7.39
C ARG A 82 -5.97 1.10 -8.84
N THR A 83 -6.20 0.21 -9.80
CA THR A 83 -6.28 0.55 -11.21
C THR A 83 -7.63 1.17 -11.56
N ALA A 84 -7.70 1.93 -12.65
CA ALA A 84 -8.94 2.52 -13.16
C ALA A 84 -10.00 1.46 -13.49
N ARG A 85 -9.59 0.23 -13.82
CA ARG A 85 -10.49 -0.91 -14.09
C ARG A 85 -11.28 -1.33 -12.84
N GLU A 86 -10.68 -1.15 -11.65
CA GLU A 86 -11.32 -1.38 -10.35
C GLU A 86 -11.67 -0.07 -9.62
N GLY A 87 -11.80 1.04 -10.36
CA GLY A 87 -12.28 2.33 -9.82
C GLY A 87 -11.24 3.21 -9.15
N GLY A 88 -9.94 2.91 -9.34
CA GLY A 88 -8.83 3.76 -8.92
C GLY A 88 -8.52 4.92 -9.88
N LYS A 89 -7.43 5.63 -9.60
CA LYS A 89 -7.05 6.86 -10.32
C LYS A 89 -6.01 6.66 -11.43
N ILE A 90 -5.43 5.47 -11.54
CA ILE A 90 -4.35 5.18 -12.47
C ILE A 90 -4.74 4.12 -13.50
N ASP A 91 -4.55 4.44 -14.78
CA ASP A 91 -4.62 3.45 -15.85
C ASP A 91 -3.24 2.83 -16.08
N LEU A 92 -3.13 1.52 -15.87
CA LEU A 92 -1.92 0.73 -16.01
C LEU A 92 -2.22 -0.53 -16.84
N ASN A 93 -1.24 -0.93 -17.64
CA ASN A 93 -1.26 -2.27 -18.19
C ASN A 93 -0.85 -3.29 -17.10
N PRO A 94 -1.17 -4.57 -17.28
CA PRO A 94 -0.92 -5.58 -16.26
C PRO A 94 0.59 -5.77 -15.95
N GLU A 95 1.47 -5.59 -16.93
CA GLU A 95 2.92 -5.70 -16.75
C GLU A 95 3.50 -4.59 -15.86
N ALA A 96 3.09 -3.33 -16.07
CA ALA A 96 3.52 -2.21 -15.26
C ALA A 96 2.97 -2.30 -13.83
N TYR A 97 1.72 -2.75 -13.67
CA TYR A 97 1.15 -3.05 -12.35
C TYR A 97 2.00 -4.10 -11.61
N LEU A 98 2.38 -5.18 -12.29
CA LEU A 98 3.26 -6.22 -11.74
C LEU A 98 4.63 -5.65 -11.36
N GLU A 99 5.26 -4.89 -12.25
CA GLU A 99 6.59 -4.33 -12.04
C GLU A 99 6.63 -3.41 -10.81
N ILE A 100 5.65 -2.50 -10.69
CA ILE A 100 5.56 -1.59 -9.55
C ILE A 100 5.36 -2.37 -8.25
N ASN A 101 4.41 -3.31 -8.19
CA ASN A 101 4.15 -4.08 -6.98
C ASN A 101 5.38 -4.91 -6.56
N ARG A 102 6.09 -5.55 -7.50
CA ARG A 102 7.33 -6.28 -7.19
C ARG A 102 8.43 -5.35 -6.67
N ALA A 103 8.58 -4.18 -7.28
CA ALA A 103 9.55 -3.19 -6.83
C ALA A 103 9.24 -2.69 -5.41
N VAL A 104 7.97 -2.51 -5.07
CA VAL A 104 7.51 -2.13 -3.72
C VAL A 104 7.79 -3.26 -2.73
N VAL A 105 7.40 -4.51 -3.03
CA VAL A 105 7.67 -5.67 -2.16
C VAL A 105 9.16 -5.82 -1.88
N ALA A 106 10.00 -5.68 -2.92
CA ALA A 106 11.46 -5.81 -2.80
C ALA A 106 12.12 -4.76 -1.88
N THR A 107 11.44 -3.66 -1.54
CA THR A 107 11.96 -2.68 -0.59
C THR A 107 11.93 -3.17 0.87
N GLY A 108 10.99 -4.06 1.21
CA GLY A 108 10.70 -4.42 2.60
C GLY A 108 10.12 -3.27 3.45
N TRP A 109 9.69 -2.16 2.83
CA TRP A 109 9.19 -0.98 3.53
C TRP A 109 7.68 -0.99 3.80
N VAL A 110 6.95 -1.89 3.16
CA VAL A 110 5.51 -2.11 3.35
C VAL A 110 5.29 -3.43 4.06
N ASP A 111 4.23 -3.51 4.86
CA ASP A 111 3.89 -4.74 5.57
C ASP A 111 2.87 -5.60 4.81
N LEU A 112 2.05 -4.94 3.98
CA LEU A 112 0.98 -5.55 3.20
C LEU A 112 0.90 -4.88 1.82
N ILE A 113 0.40 -5.64 0.84
CA ILE A 113 0.05 -5.12 -0.48
C ILE A 113 -1.39 -5.54 -0.84
N ASP A 114 -2.11 -4.69 -1.55
CA ASP A 114 -3.38 -5.04 -2.21
C ASP A 114 -3.07 -5.63 -3.60
N VAL A 115 -3.64 -6.79 -3.90
CA VAL A 115 -3.49 -7.46 -5.19
C VAL A 115 -4.87 -7.62 -5.83
N GLU A 116 -5.09 -6.91 -6.95
CA GLU A 116 -6.32 -7.01 -7.72
C GLU A 116 -6.51 -8.41 -8.30
N MET A 117 -7.63 -9.07 -7.97
CA MET A 117 -7.95 -10.41 -8.45
C MET A 117 -8.32 -10.45 -9.94
N LEU A 118 -8.76 -9.31 -10.50
CA LEU A 118 -9.05 -9.18 -11.92
C LEU A 118 -7.80 -8.88 -12.77
N ALA A 119 -6.67 -8.59 -12.14
CA ALA A 119 -5.39 -8.72 -12.82
C ALA A 119 -5.23 -10.20 -13.17
N GLU A 120 -4.92 -10.51 -14.44
CA GLU A 120 -4.85 -11.87 -14.97
C GLU A 120 -4.25 -12.85 -13.93
N GLU A 121 -4.86 -14.02 -13.70
CA GLU A 121 -4.50 -14.95 -12.61
C GLU A 121 -2.98 -15.24 -12.52
N THR A 122 -2.28 -15.16 -13.66
CA THR A 122 -0.83 -15.31 -13.78
C THR A 122 -0.05 -14.19 -13.07
N ILE A 123 -0.56 -12.97 -13.03
CA ILE A 123 0.08 -11.79 -12.43
C ILE A 123 -0.03 -11.83 -10.91
N ALA A 124 -1.21 -12.09 -10.37
CA ALA A 124 -1.39 -12.24 -8.93
C ALA A 124 -0.45 -13.33 -8.37
N LYS A 125 -0.34 -14.47 -9.06
CA LYS A 125 0.61 -15.54 -8.71
C LYS A 125 2.07 -15.07 -8.73
N LYS A 126 2.49 -14.36 -9.78
CA LYS A 126 3.88 -13.83 -9.88
C LYS A 126 4.23 -12.86 -8.75
N ILE A 127 3.26 -12.07 -8.27
CA ILE A 127 3.48 -11.18 -7.12
C ILE A 127 3.71 -11.99 -5.85
N LEU A 128 2.90 -13.03 -5.61
CA LEU A 128 3.01 -13.90 -4.43
C LEU A 128 4.33 -14.71 -4.38
N GLU A 129 4.97 -14.93 -5.53
CA GLU A 129 6.24 -15.64 -5.66
C GLU A 129 7.48 -14.71 -5.60
N SER A 130 7.29 -13.40 -5.36
CA SER A 130 8.37 -12.39 -5.31
C SER A 130 8.94 -12.22 -3.91
#